data_AF-A0A2I0AT29-F1
#
_entry.id   AF-A0A2I0AT29-F1
#
_cell.length_a   1.000
_cell.length_b   1.000
_cell.length_c   1.000
_cell.angle_alpha   90.00
_cell.angle_beta   90.00
_cell.angle_gamma   90.00
#
_symmetry.space_group_name_H-M   'P 1'
#
loop_
_entity.id
_entity.type
_entity.pdbx_description
1 polymer ?
#
loop_
_entity_poly.entity_id
_entity_poly.type
_entity_poly.pdbx_seq_one_letter_code
_entity_poly.pdbx_strand_id
1 'polypeptide(L)'
;MKQILALCNSKDDIRIKVHTVIDKFAERGLRSLAVARQEVPEKTRESSGGPWEFVGLLPLFDPPRHDSVETIRRALNLGVNVKMITGDQLAIAKETGRRLGMGTNMYPSSSLLGNGKDVALSSLPFDELIERADGFARVFPG
;
A
#
# COMPACT_ATOMS: atom_id res chain seq x y z
N MET A 1 3.08 -7.27 5.23
CA MET A 1 2.26 -7.38 6.46
C MET A 1 1.47 -8.69 6.58
N LYS A 2 0.78 -9.16 5.54
CA LYS A 2 0.14 -10.51 5.54
C LYS A 2 1.10 -11.64 5.94
N GLN A 3 2.39 -11.49 5.62
CA GLN A 3 3.45 -12.43 5.97
C GLN A 3 3.68 -12.56 7.49
N ILE A 4 3.74 -11.44 8.24
CA ILE A 4 3.97 -11.49 9.70
C ILE A 4 2.79 -12.12 10.43
N LEU A 5 1.56 -11.77 10.04
CA LEU A 5 0.35 -12.41 10.59
C LEU A 5 0.29 -13.90 10.26
N ALA A 6 0.78 -14.33 9.10
CA ALA A 6 0.84 -15.75 8.73
C ALA A 6 1.86 -16.55 9.56
N LEU A 7 2.88 -15.90 10.11
CA LEU A 7 3.86 -16.51 11.01
C LEU A 7 3.33 -16.62 12.44
N CYS A 8 2.47 -15.67 12.85
CA CYS A 8 1.92 -15.63 14.20
C CYS A 8 0.79 -16.64 14.33
N ASN A 9 0.86 -17.51 15.34
CA ASN A 9 -0.17 -18.53 15.60
C ASN A 9 -1.48 -17.95 16.21
N SER A 10 -1.68 -16.65 16.04
CA SER A 10 -2.68 -15.84 16.74
C SER A 10 -3.99 -15.76 15.97
N LYS A 11 -5.04 -16.28 16.63
CA LYS A 11 -6.45 -16.47 16.24
C LYS A 11 -7.07 -15.35 15.38
N ASP A 12 -8.11 -15.72 14.62
CA ASP A 12 -8.87 -14.86 13.69
C ASP A 12 -9.30 -13.50 14.28
N ASP A 13 -9.52 -13.41 15.60
CA ASP A 13 -9.89 -12.17 16.30
C ASP A 13 -8.84 -11.06 16.20
N ILE A 14 -7.54 -11.40 16.27
CA ILE A 14 -6.46 -10.41 16.17
C ILE A 14 -6.34 -9.92 14.73
N ARG A 15 -6.55 -10.82 13.76
CA ARG A 15 -6.47 -10.50 12.34
C ARG A 15 -7.44 -9.40 11.95
N ILE A 16 -8.69 -9.46 12.41
CA ILE A 16 -9.71 -8.43 12.13
C ILE A 16 -9.25 -7.08 12.70
N LYS A 17 -8.88 -7.04 13.98
CA LYS A 17 -8.41 -5.80 14.64
C LYS A 17 -7.21 -5.19 13.94
N VAL A 18 -6.24 -6.02 13.58
CA VAL A 18 -5.02 -5.60 12.88
C VAL A 18 -5.35 -5.02 11.51
N HIS A 19 -6.22 -5.67 10.73
CA HIS A 19 -6.67 -5.12 9.44
C HIS A 19 -7.36 -3.77 9.60
N THR A 20 -8.27 -3.63 10.57
CA THR A 20 -8.93 -2.34 10.83
C THR A 20 -7.94 -1.23 11.16
N VAL A 21 -6.89 -1.50 11.92
CA VAL A 21 -5.87 -0.49 12.26
C VAL A 21 -5.02 -0.12 11.04
N ILE A 22 -4.67 -1.08 10.18
CA ILE A 22 -3.97 -0.80 8.90
C ILE A 22 -4.81 0.14 8.05
N ASP A 23 -6.10 -0.15 7.90
CA ASP A 23 -6.97 0.63 7.01
C ASP A 23 -7.07 2.07 7.53
N LYS A 24 -7.19 2.26 8.85
CA LYS A 24 -7.12 3.59 9.49
C LYS A 24 -5.78 4.31 9.28
N PHE A 25 -4.66 3.59 9.26
CA PHE A 25 -3.36 4.17 8.92
C PHE A 25 -3.29 4.54 7.45
N ALA A 26 -3.80 3.68 6.57
CA ALA A 26 -3.81 3.89 5.13
C ALA A 26 -4.65 5.10 4.72
N GLU A 27 -5.82 5.30 5.34
CA GLU A 27 -6.66 6.49 5.19
C GLU A 27 -5.94 7.80 5.54
N ARG A 28 -4.94 7.73 6.42
CA ARG A 28 -4.11 8.88 6.83
C ARG A 28 -2.82 9.01 6.00
N GLY A 29 -2.62 8.14 5.01
CA GLY A 29 -1.40 8.09 4.20
C GLY A 29 -0.21 7.49 4.93
N LEU A 30 -0.43 6.63 5.93
CA LEU A 30 0.61 6.01 6.75
C LEU A 30 0.83 4.56 6.34
N ARG A 31 2.08 4.17 6.10
CA ARG A 31 2.49 2.78 5.89
C ARG A 31 2.46 2.02 7.21
N SER A 32 2.06 0.76 7.20
CA SER A 32 2.00 -0.08 8.41
C SER A 32 3.16 -1.07 8.46
N LEU A 33 3.92 -1.07 9.56
CA LEU A 33 4.93 -2.07 9.86
C LEU A 33 4.45 -2.98 11.00
N ALA A 34 4.36 -4.28 10.76
CA ALA A 34 4.02 -5.26 11.78
C ALA A 34 5.26 -5.81 12.45
N VAL A 35 5.22 -5.95 13.78
CA VAL A 35 6.30 -6.50 14.60
C VAL A 35 5.81 -7.77 15.28
N ALA A 36 6.62 -8.82 15.19
CA ALA A 36 6.43 -10.06 15.91
C ALA A 36 7.75 -10.45 16.57
N ARG A 37 7.66 -11.25 17.63
CA ARG A 37 8.81 -11.80 18.36
C ARG A 37 8.65 -13.30 18.55
N GLN A 38 9.75 -13.99 18.74
CA GLN A 38 9.78 -15.43 19.00
C GLN A 38 10.85 -15.68 20.06
N GLU A 39 10.57 -16.58 20.99
CA GLU A 39 11.56 -17.07 21.93
C GLU A 39 12.31 -18.28 21.36
N VAL A 40 13.63 -18.35 21.56
CA VAL A 40 14.48 -19.47 21.13
C VAL A 40 15.12 -20.10 22.37
N PRO A 41 14.50 -21.15 22.95
CA PRO A 41 14.95 -21.74 24.21
C PRO A 41 16.38 -22.29 24.17
N GLU A 42 16.78 -22.88 23.03
CA GLU A 42 18.10 -23.50 22.87
C GLU A 42 19.24 -22.50 22.66
N LYS A 43 18.93 -21.21 22.44
CA LYS A 43 19.89 -20.10 22.28
C LYS A 43 20.97 -20.33 21.22
N THR A 44 20.71 -21.19 20.24
CA THR A 44 21.55 -21.42 19.06
C THR A 44 20.89 -20.84 17.82
N ARG A 45 21.68 -20.54 16.78
CA ARG A 45 21.18 -19.89 15.56
C ARG A 45 20.36 -20.83 14.68
N GLU A 46 20.70 -22.11 14.65
CA GLU A 46 20.01 -23.10 13.81
C GLU A 46 18.75 -23.68 14.46
N SER A 47 18.50 -23.42 15.75
CA SER A 47 17.37 -24.00 16.47
C SER A 47 16.04 -23.38 16.06
N SER A 48 15.00 -24.21 15.98
CA SER A 48 13.63 -23.73 15.83
C SER A 48 13.16 -23.07 17.12
N GLY A 49 12.78 -21.79 17.04
CA GLY A 49 12.10 -21.11 18.14
C GLY A 49 10.66 -21.58 18.36
N GLY A 50 10.02 -21.04 19.41
CA GLY A 50 8.60 -21.26 19.72
C GLY A 50 7.63 -20.62 18.71
N PRO A 51 6.32 -20.50 19.00
CA PRO A 51 5.42 -19.78 18.12
C PRO A 51 5.77 -18.28 18.06
N TRP A 52 5.57 -17.64 16.89
CA TRP A 52 5.69 -16.19 16.79
C TRP A 52 4.52 -15.51 17.52
N GLU A 53 4.86 -14.53 18.35
CA GLU A 53 3.94 -13.65 19.05
C GLU A 53 3.84 -12.33 18.30
N PHE A 54 2.62 -11.94 17.93
CA PHE A 54 2.37 -10.62 17.37
C PHE A 54 2.50 -9.57 18.48
N VAL A 55 3.38 -8.59 18.29
CA VAL A 55 3.66 -7.54 19.28
C VAL A 55 2.83 -6.29 18.99
N GLY A 56 2.75 -5.87 17.72
CA GLY A 56 2.02 -4.65 17.37
C GLY A 56 2.23 -4.15 15.94
N LEU A 57 1.66 -2.97 15.68
CA LEU A 57 1.81 -2.21 14.44
C LEU A 57 2.44 -0.85 14.72
N LEU A 58 3.35 -0.43 13.86
CA LEU A 58 3.90 0.91 13.84
C LEU A 58 3.46 1.62 12.56
N PRO A 59 2.85 2.82 12.65
CA PRO A 59 2.61 3.66 11.49
C PRO A 59 3.90 4.38 11.09
N LEU A 60 4.23 4.33 9.80
CA LEU A 60 5.36 5.02 9.20
C LEU A 60 4.84 6.07 8.23
N PHE A 61 5.32 7.29 8.37
CA PHE A 61 5.02 8.37 7.44
C PHE A 61 6.20 8.56 6.50
N ASP A 62 5.92 8.53 5.19
CA ASP A 62 6.89 8.83 4.15
C ASP A 62 6.52 10.20 3.54
N PRO A 63 7.10 11.31 4.06
CA PRO A 63 6.75 12.63 3.58
C PRO A 63 7.17 12.80 2.12
N PRO A 64 6.34 13.43 1.28
CA PRO A 64 6.78 13.84 -0.05
C PRO A 64 7.96 14.80 0.06
N ARG A 65 8.82 14.83 -0.96
CA ARG A 65 9.90 15.82 -1.00
C ARG A 65 9.32 17.22 -1.07
N HIS A 66 10.03 18.19 -0.47
CA HIS A 66 9.58 19.57 -0.35
C HIS A 66 9.28 20.24 -1.71
N ASP A 67 9.95 19.79 -2.77
CA ASP A 67 9.84 20.27 -4.15
C ASP A 67 8.83 19.49 -5.01
N SER A 68 8.27 18.38 -4.51
CA SER A 68 7.43 17.49 -5.31
C SER A 68 6.14 18.17 -5.78
N VAL A 69 5.50 18.95 -4.91
CA VAL A 69 4.26 19.68 -5.25
C VAL A 69 4.50 20.68 -6.39
N GLU A 70 5.58 21.47 -6.28
CA GLU A 70 5.92 22.46 -7.30
C GLU A 70 6.32 21.79 -8.62
N THR A 71 7.10 20.71 -8.55
CA THR A 71 7.54 19.94 -9.71
C THR A 71 6.35 19.35 -10.47
N ILE A 72 5.40 18.74 -9.76
CA ILE A 72 4.16 18.20 -10.36
C ILE A 72 3.36 19.32 -11.00
N ARG A 73 3.16 20.44 -10.29
CA ARG A 73 2.43 21.60 -10.82
C ARG A 73 3.07 22.15 -12.09
N ARG A 74 4.41 22.25 -12.13
CA ARG A 74 5.16 22.73 -13.29
C ARG A 74 5.04 21.77 -14.47
N ALA A 75 5.14 20.47 -14.23
CA ALA A 75 4.95 19.45 -15.27
C ALA A 75 3.55 19.55 -15.90
N LEU A 76 2.50 19.65 -15.06
CA LEU A 76 1.12 19.80 -15.52
C LEU A 76 0.91 21.08 -16.34
N ASN A 77 1.49 22.21 -15.92
CA ASN A 77 1.43 23.47 -16.67
C ASN A 77 2.14 23.40 -18.04
N LEU A 78 3.10 22.50 -18.20
CA LEU A 78 3.79 22.24 -19.47
C LEU A 78 3.08 21.18 -20.33
N GLY A 79 1.90 20.70 -19.90
CA GLY A 79 1.16 19.64 -20.59
C GLY A 79 1.72 18.23 -20.37
N VAL A 80 2.63 18.06 -19.41
CA VAL A 80 3.18 16.74 -19.04
C VAL A 80 2.38 16.15 -17.89
N ASN A 81 1.65 15.07 -18.17
CA ASN A 81 0.89 14.35 -17.15
C ASN A 81 1.82 13.49 -16.27
N VAL A 82 1.64 13.56 -14.95
CA VAL A 82 2.42 12.81 -13.95
C VAL A 82 1.54 11.73 -13.34
N LYS A 83 1.96 10.46 -13.46
CA LYS A 83 1.24 9.30 -12.90
C LYS A 83 2.01 8.66 -11.76
N MET A 84 1.36 8.41 -10.63
CA MET A 84 1.99 7.76 -9.46
C MET A 84 2.14 6.25 -9.71
N ILE A 85 3.30 5.69 -9.40
CA ILE A 85 3.52 4.23 -9.36
C ILE A 85 4.02 3.88 -7.97
N THR A 86 3.29 3.03 -7.23
CA THR A 86 3.69 2.65 -5.87
C THR A 86 3.32 1.20 -5.54
N GLY A 87 4.14 0.57 -4.70
CA GLY A 87 3.83 -0.72 -4.06
C GLY A 87 2.84 -0.60 -2.89
N ASP A 88 2.46 0.61 -2.50
CA ASP A 88 1.53 0.87 -1.40
C ASP A 88 0.10 0.43 -1.69
N GLN A 89 -0.72 0.43 -0.64
CA GLN A 89 -2.15 0.26 -0.78
C GLN A 89 -2.80 1.48 -1.46
N LEU A 90 -3.92 1.25 -2.15
CA LEU A 90 -4.62 2.29 -2.90
C LEU A 90 -5.02 3.50 -2.06
N ALA A 91 -5.45 3.30 -0.81
CA ALA A 91 -5.81 4.40 0.08
C ALA A 91 -4.62 5.32 0.39
N ILE A 92 -3.43 4.75 0.63
CA ILE A 92 -2.20 5.53 0.83
C ILE A 92 -1.85 6.30 -0.44
N ALA A 93 -1.90 5.64 -1.60
CA ALA A 93 -1.61 6.28 -2.89
C ALA A 93 -2.53 7.48 -3.14
N LYS A 94 -3.84 7.32 -2.93
CA LYS A 94 -4.83 8.39 -3.09
C LYS A 94 -4.60 9.54 -2.13
N GLU A 95 -4.32 9.27 -0.86
CA GLU A 95 -4.04 10.33 0.12
C GLU A 95 -2.74 11.07 -0.19
N THR A 96 -1.68 10.36 -0.60
CA THR A 96 -0.43 10.99 -1.06
C THR A 96 -0.66 11.81 -2.32
N GLY A 97 -1.41 11.30 -3.30
CA GLY A 97 -1.74 12.01 -4.53
C GLY A 97 -2.54 13.29 -4.27
N ARG A 98 -3.52 13.22 -3.36
CA ARG A 98 -4.28 14.39 -2.89
C ARG A 98 -3.38 15.46 -2.28
N ARG A 99 -2.41 15.08 -1.45
CA ARG A 99 -1.44 16.02 -0.85
C ARG A 99 -0.49 16.63 -1.88
N LEU A 100 -0.13 15.85 -2.90
CA LEU A 100 0.76 16.28 -3.98
C LEU A 100 0.07 17.10 -5.07
N GLY A 101 -1.27 17.16 -5.08
CA GLY A 101 -2.03 17.90 -6.09
C GLY A 101 -2.08 17.21 -7.46
N MET A 102 -1.85 15.90 -7.52
CA MET A 102 -1.86 15.13 -8.78
C MET A 102 -3.18 14.43 -9.08
N GLY A 103 -4.20 14.60 -8.23
CA GLY A 103 -5.48 13.92 -8.34
C GLY A 103 -5.56 12.61 -7.55
N THR A 104 -6.72 11.96 -7.63
CA THR A 104 -7.05 10.75 -6.85
C THR A 104 -7.71 9.66 -7.70
N ASN A 105 -7.73 9.81 -9.04
CA ASN A 105 -8.24 8.83 -9.98
C ASN A 105 -7.24 7.66 -10.14
N MET A 106 -6.98 6.96 -9.05
CA MET A 106 -5.99 5.89 -8.96
C MET A 106 -6.64 4.52 -8.88
N TYR A 107 -5.93 3.52 -9.40
CA TYR A 107 -6.41 2.14 -9.50
C TYR A 107 -5.38 1.16 -8.94
N PRO A 108 -5.79 -0.01 -8.42
CA PRO A 108 -4.84 -1.06 -8.12
C PRO A 108 -4.30 -1.65 -9.43
N SER A 109 -3.03 -2.03 -9.45
CA SER A 109 -2.40 -2.71 -10.61
C SER A 109 -3.16 -3.95 -11.06
N SER A 110 -3.85 -4.65 -10.14
CA SER A 110 -4.69 -5.80 -10.46
C SER A 110 -5.88 -5.47 -11.36
N SER A 111 -6.36 -4.22 -11.36
CA SER A 111 -7.38 -3.77 -12.31
C SER A 111 -6.86 -3.71 -13.74
N LEU A 112 -5.54 -3.63 -13.92
CA LEU A 112 -4.89 -3.67 -15.23
C LEU A 112 -4.69 -5.12 -15.74
N LEU A 113 -4.67 -6.11 -14.85
CA LEU A 113 -4.36 -7.51 -15.19
C LEU A 113 -5.60 -8.33 -15.60
N GLY A 114 -6.74 -7.70 -15.87
CA GLY A 114 -8.00 -8.40 -16.23
C GLY A 114 -8.64 -9.22 -15.09
N ASN A 115 -8.02 -9.25 -13.90
CA ASN A 115 -8.49 -10.00 -12.72
C ASN A 115 -9.23 -9.10 -11.71
N GLY A 116 -9.51 -7.84 -12.04
CA GLY A 116 -10.21 -6.89 -11.19
C GLY A 116 -11.70 -7.20 -11.08
N LYS A 117 -12.21 -7.35 -9.85
CA LYS A 117 -13.64 -7.58 -9.55
C LYS A 117 -14.52 -6.32 -9.69
N ASP A 118 -13.97 -5.19 -10.15
CA ASP A 118 -14.72 -3.94 -10.26
C ASP A 118 -15.50 -3.90 -11.58
N VAL A 119 -16.79 -4.22 -11.48
CA VAL A 119 -17.78 -4.23 -12.58
C VAL A 119 -17.97 -2.83 -13.22
N ALA A 120 -17.53 -1.76 -12.54
CA ALA A 120 -17.54 -0.40 -13.08
C ALA A 120 -16.35 -0.11 -14.04
N LEU A 121 -15.30 -0.92 -14.00
CA LEU A 121 -14.10 -0.78 -14.84
C LEU A 121 -14.17 -1.62 -16.12
N SER A 122 -15.07 -2.60 -16.19
CA SER A 122 -15.25 -3.46 -17.36
C SER A 122 -15.85 -2.76 -18.59
N SER A 123 -16.28 -1.51 -18.46
CA SER A 123 -16.89 -0.74 -19.57
C SER A 123 -15.90 0.14 -20.35
N LEU A 124 -14.69 0.38 -19.84
CA LEU A 124 -13.69 1.19 -20.54
C LEU A 124 -12.58 0.32 -21.14
N PRO A 125 -12.15 0.58 -22.39
CA PRO A 125 -10.95 -0.03 -22.93
C PRO A 125 -9.75 0.21 -22.00
N PHE A 126 -8.91 -0.82 -21.88
CA PHE A 126 -7.73 -0.81 -21.01
C PHE A 126 -6.81 0.42 -21.24
N ASP A 127 -6.59 0.78 -22.49
CA ASP A 127 -5.75 1.92 -22.86
C ASP A 127 -6.32 3.25 -22.36
N GLU A 128 -7.65 3.41 -22.43
CA GLU A 128 -8.34 4.60 -21.96
C GLU A 128 -8.27 4.71 -20.42
N LEU A 129 -8.38 3.58 -19.73
CA LEU A 129 -8.19 3.54 -18.27
C LEU A 129 -6.79 4.02 -17.89
N ILE A 130 -5.76 3.52 -18.58
CA ILE A 130 -4.37 3.92 -18.31
C ILE A 130 -4.17 5.40 -18.57
N GLU A 131 -4.70 5.89 -19.69
CA GLU A 131 -4.59 7.30 -20.08
C GLU A 131 -5.25 8.22 -19.05
N ARG A 132 -6.42 7.84 -18.54
CA ARG A 132 -7.19 8.66 -17.59
C ARG A 132 -6.75 8.52 -16.13
N ALA A 133 -6.02 7.48 -15.77
CA ALA A 133 -5.59 7.24 -14.39
C ALA A 133 -4.51 8.23 -13.92
N ASP A 134 -4.62 8.71 -12.68
CA ASP A 134 -3.60 9.53 -12.02
C ASP A 134 -2.48 8.67 -11.40
N GLY A 135 -2.68 7.35 -11.32
CA GLY A 135 -1.66 6.44 -10.81
C GLY A 135 -2.15 5.04 -10.47
N PHE A 136 -1.17 4.18 -10.16
CA PHE A 136 -1.36 2.77 -9.86
C PHE A 136 -0.72 2.37 -8.54
N ALA A 137 -1.51 1.67 -7.72
CA ALA A 137 -1.11 1.16 -6.42
C ALA A 137 -0.88 -0.37 -6.46
N ARG A 138 -0.14 -0.89 -5.48
CA ARG A 138 0.27 -2.31 -5.40
C ARG A 138 0.96 -2.82 -6.67
N VAL A 139 1.79 -1.98 -7.29
CA VAL A 139 2.59 -2.38 -8.45
C VAL A 139 3.79 -3.21 -7.94
N PHE A 140 3.96 -4.41 -8.49
CA PHE A 140 5.08 -5.30 -8.21
C PHE A 140 5.89 -5.49 -9.49
N PRO A 141 7.23 -5.62 -9.41
CA PRO A 141 8.03 -6.04 -10.56
C PRO A 141 7.51 -7.37 -11.11
N GLY A 142 7.42 -7.46 -12.43
CA GLY A 142 7.05 -8.68 -13.16
C GLY A 142 8.18 -9.69 -13.22
#